data_AF-A0A6N6WPS8-F1
#
_entry.id   AF-A0A6N6WPS8-F1
#
_cell.length_a   1.000
_cell.length_b   1.000
_cell.length_c   1.000
_cell.angle_alpha   90.00
_cell.angle_beta   90.00
_cell.angle_gamma   90.00
#
_symmetry.space_group_name_H-M   'P 1'
#
loop_
_entity.id
_entity.type
_entity.pdbx_description
1 polymer ?
#
loop_
_entity_poly.entity_id
_entity_poly.type
_entity_poly.pdbx_seq_one_letter_code
_entity_poly.pdbx_strand_id
1 'polypeptide(L)' 'MKNSSITSCVQLVGEIPVNTFAVVLESDSMSTSGGGVSIPNGSTVFVDPDRTVQPGNIVLALPKG' A
#
# COMPACT_ATOMS: atom_id res chain seq x y z
N MET A 1 -16.14 -2.11 28.99
CA MET A 1 -15.58 -1.24 27.94
C MET A 1 -16.00 -1.83 26.59
N LYS A 2 -16.82 -1.14 25.80
CA LYS A 2 -17.20 -1.59 24.45
C LYS A 2 -16.02 -1.29 23.53
N ASN A 3 -15.36 -2.35 23.05
CA ASN A 3 -14.33 -2.26 22.03
C ASN A 3 -15.03 -2.00 20.69
N SER A 4 -15.31 -0.73 20.40
CA SER A 4 -15.83 -0.34 19.09
C SER A 4 -14.73 -0.59 18.08
N SER A 5 -14.81 -1.71 17.37
CA SER A 5 -13.96 -1.98 16.21
C SER A 5 -14.28 -0.90 15.17
N ILE A 6 -13.46 0.14 15.10
CA ILE A 6 -13.55 1.12 14.03
C ILE A 6 -13.10 0.37 12.79
N THR A 7 -14.05 -0.08 11.98
CA THR A 7 -13.78 -0.48 10.61
C THR A 7 -13.35 0.78 9.87
N SER A 8 -12.04 1.03 9.81
CA SER A 8 -11.48 2.10 8.98
C SER A 8 -11.62 1.67 7.53
N CYS A 9 -12.71 2.09 6.90
CA CYS A 9 -12.88 1.91 5.46
C CYS A 9 -11.98 2.93 4.76
N VAL A 10 -10.91 2.49 4.12
CA VAL A 10 -10.16 3.35 3.20
C VAL A 10 -11.04 3.55 1.96
N GLN A 11 -11.67 4.72 1.86
CA GLN A 11 -12.38 5.11 0.66
C GLN A 11 -11.36 5.59 -0.37
N LEU A 12 -11.09 4.76 -1.36
CA LEU A 12 -10.34 5.19 -2.54
C LEU A 12 -11.21 6.19 -3.32
N VAL A 13 -10.67 7.38 -3.54
CA VAL A 13 -11.35 8.42 -4.33
C VAL A 13 -11.06 8.14 -5.81
N GLY A 14 -12.08 7.70 -6.55
CA GLY A 14 -12.01 7.44 -7.99
C GLY A 14 -12.37 6.00 -8.37
N GLU A 15 -12.37 5.72 -9.68
CA GLU A 15 -12.51 4.35 -10.20
C GLU A 15 -11.24 3.55 -9.88
N ILE A 16 -11.41 2.37 -9.30
CA ILE A 16 -10.33 1.42 -9.07
C ILE A 16 -10.18 0.59 -10.36
N PRO A 17 -9.00 0.59 -11.03
CA PRO A 17 -8.78 -0.25 -12.20
C PRO A 17 -9.06 -1.72 -11.90
N VAL A 18 -9.64 -2.44 -12.86
CA VAL A 18 -10.11 -3.83 -12.67
C VAL A 18 -9.04 -4.79 -12.17
N ASN A 19 -7.78 -4.56 -12.54
CA ASN A 19 -6.65 -5.42 -12.16
C ASN A 19 -5.96 -4.97 -10.87
N THR A 20 -6.47 -3.93 -10.20
CA THR A 20 -5.88 -3.44 -8.94
C THR A 20 -6.16 -4.41 -7.81
N PHE A 21 -5.15 -4.68 -7.00
CA PHE A 21 -5.27 -5.51 -5.79
C PHE A 21 -4.65 -4.83 -4.57
N ALA A 22 -5.13 -5.22 -3.39
CA ALA A 22 -4.62 -4.71 -2.12
C ALA A 22 -3.58 -5.69 -1.54
N VAL A 23 -2.51 -5.15 -0.99
CA VAL A 23 -1.48 -5.89 -0.25
C VAL A 23 -1.32 -5.28 1.13
N VAL A 24 -1.25 -6.10 2.17
CA VAL A 24 -0.83 -5.67 3.50
C VAL A 24 0.69 -5.77 3.56
N LEU A 25 1.36 -4.66 3.85
CA LEU A 25 2.81 -4.69 4.05
C LEU A 25 3.11 -5.27 5.43
N GLU A 26 3.96 -6.29 5.45
CA GLU A 26 4.53 -6.85 6.66
C GLU A 26 5.95 -6.32 6.86
N SER A 27 6.34 -6.16 8.13
CA SER A 27 7.64 -5.61 8.55
C SER A 27 7.79 -4.10 8.30
N ASP A 28 8.90 -3.56 8.79
CA ASP A 28 9.19 -2.11 8.82
C ASP A 28 10.19 -1.68 7.74
N SER A 29 10.42 -2.50 6.72
CA SER A 29 11.41 -2.22 5.66
C SER A 29 11.09 -0.96 4.84
N MET A 30 9.82 -0.55 4.81
CA MET A 30 9.32 0.66 4.12
C MET A 30 8.98 1.79 5.11
N SER A 31 9.26 1.61 6.40
CA SER A 31 9.09 2.63 7.44
C SER A 31 10.32 3.53 7.49
N THR A 32 10.14 4.85 7.59
CA THR A 32 11.24 5.80 7.81
C THR A 32 10.88 6.85 8.85
N SER A 33 11.86 7.23 9.67
CA SER A 33 11.74 8.32 10.65
C SER A 33 12.08 9.69 10.08
N GLY A 34 12.49 9.77 8.80
CA GLY A 34 12.79 11.02 8.10
C GLY A 34 11.56 11.65 7.44
N GLY A 35 11.72 12.82 6.82
CA GLY A 35 10.65 13.54 6.10
C GLY A 35 10.24 12.94 4.74
N GLY A 36 10.54 11.66 4.48
CA GLY A 36 10.19 10.97 3.24
C GLY A 36 8.83 10.27 3.31
N VAL A 37 8.45 9.58 2.24
CA VAL A 37 7.28 8.69 2.24
C VAL A 37 7.59 7.49 3.14
N SER A 38 6.78 7.31 4.19
CA SER A 38 6.85 6.15 5.09
C SER A 38 5.61 5.30 4.91
N ILE A 39 5.78 3.99 4.72
CA ILE A 39 4.69 3.01 4.69
C ILE A 39 4.88 2.03 5.85
N PRO A 40 4.20 2.26 7.00
CA PRO A 40 4.35 1.43 8.19
C PRO A 40 3.90 -0.01 8.02
N ASN A 41 4.43 -0.91 8.85
CA ASN A 41 3.91 -2.26 9.01
C ASN A 41 2.39 -2.27 9.25
N GLY A 42 1.68 -3.17 8.59
CA GLY A 42 0.22 -3.29 8.64
C GLY A 42 -0.53 -2.33 7.70
N SER A 43 0.18 -1.46 6.97
CA SER A 43 -0.45 -0.60 5.96
C SER A 43 -1.02 -1.43 4.81
N THR A 44 -2.20 -1.05 4.32
CA THR A 44 -2.75 -1.58 3.07
C THR A 44 -2.32 -0.69 1.91
N VAL A 45 -1.67 -1.27 0.91
CA VAL A 45 -1.29 -0.60 -0.34
C VAL A 45 -2.09 -1.18 -1.50
N PHE A 46 -2.54 -0.32 -2.41
CA PHE A 46 -3.21 -0.74 -3.64
C PHE A 46 -2.22 -0.70 -4.80
N VAL A 47 -2.19 -1.79 -5.56
CA VAL A 47 -1.22 -2.00 -6.63
C VAL A 47 -2.00 -2.16 -7.92
N ASP A 48 -1.78 -1.22 -8.84
CA ASP A 48 -2.26 -1.32 -10.22
C ASP A 48 -1.14 -1.91 -11.08
N PRO A 49 -1.26 -3.18 -11.51
CA PRO A 49 -0.23 -3.84 -12.31
C PRO A 49 -0.18 -3.33 -13.75
N ASP A 50 -1.23 -2.67 -14.24
CA ASP A 50 -1.30 -2.20 -15.63
C ASP A 50 -0.65 -0.81 -15.79
N ARG A 51 -0.36 -0.13 -14.68
CA ARG A 51 0.27 1.18 -14.68
C ARG A 51 1.75 1.08 -15.05
N THR A 52 2.18 1.87 -16.05
CA THR A 52 3.60 2.01 -16.39
C THR A 52 4.40 2.63 -15.23
N VAL A 53 5.43 1.92 -14.78
CA VAL A 53 6.35 2.37 -13.71
C VAL A 53 7.29 3.47 -14.20
N GLN A 54 7.52 4.48 -13.35
CA GLN A 54 8.45 5.59 -13.55
C GLN A 54 9.41 5.74 -12.34
N PRO A 55 10.59 6.37 -12.52
CA PRO A 55 11.47 6.70 -11.40
C PRO A 55 10.72 7.48 -10.31
N GLY A 56 10.92 7.06 -9.05
CA GLY A 56 10.21 7.62 -7.89
C GLY A 56 8.87 6.95 -7.56
N ASN A 57 8.40 6.00 -8.38
CA ASN A 57 7.27 5.15 -7.99
C ASN A 57 7.69 4.08 -6.96
N ILE A 58 6.74 3.74 -6.08
CA ILE A 58 6.84 2.55 -5.23
C ILE A 58 6.23 1.40 -6.00
N VAL A 59 6.95 0.28 -6.09
CA VAL A 59 6.56 -0.87 -6.91
C VAL A 59 6.66 -2.16 -6.10
N LEU A 60 5.79 -3.12 -6.42
CA LEU A 60 5.98 -4.50 -6.03
C LEU A 60 6.70 -5.23 -7.16
N ALA A 61 7.91 -5.70 -6.87
CA ALA A 61 8.73 -6.45 -7.80
C ALA A 61 8.81 -7.91 -7.36
N LEU A 62 8.65 -8.83 -8.32
CA LEU A 62 8.98 -10.23 -8.12
C LEU A 62 10.46 -10.41 -8.50
N PRO A 63 11.36 -10.77 -7.55
CA PRO A 63 12.73 -11.07 -7.89
C PRO A 63 12.76 -12.24 -8.87
N LYS A 64 13.66 -12.19 -9.85
CA LYS A 64 13.97 -13.38 -10.65
C LYS A 64 14.61 -14.41 -9.71
N GLY A 65 14.03 -15.61 -9.66
CA GLY A 65 14.65 -16.77 -9.02
C GLY A 65 15.91 -17.23 -9.74
#